data_AF-A0A7S3S6N5-F1
#
_entry.id   AF-A0A7S3S6N5-F1
#
_cell.length_a   1.000
_cell.length_b   1.000
_cell.length_c   1.000
_cell.angle_alpha   90.00
_cell.angle_beta   90.00
_cell.angle_gamma   90.00
#
_symmetry.space_group_name_H-M   'P 1'
#
loop_
_entity.id
_entity.type
_entity.pdbx_description
1 polymer ?
#
loop_
_entity_poly.entity_id
_entity_poly.type
_entity_poly.pdbx_seq_one_letter_code
_entity_poly.pdbx_strand_id
1 'polypeptide(L)'
;PAGCTPGHVVQVAGGGYLFNVRFPPDSTPGEVACAEICGYHVAPLDVFECGVAFFILHAQSPPWGKALLFDKGFKYAYSHGIEALLRAYRAPLASPDAAELLPGMLQ
;
A
#
# COMPACT_ATOMS: atom_id res chain seq x y z
N PRO A 1 -9.22 -0.39 -14.84
CA PRO A 1 -9.18 1.05 -14.49
C PRO A 1 -8.67 1.88 -15.67
N ALA A 2 -9.08 3.14 -15.80
CA ALA A 2 -8.54 4.02 -16.85
C ALA A 2 -7.04 4.22 -16.61
N GLY A 3 -6.20 3.77 -17.55
CA GLY A 3 -4.73 3.88 -17.46
C GLY A 3 -3.96 2.60 -17.09
N CYS A 4 -4.63 1.46 -16.91
CA CYS A 4 -3.93 0.19 -16.70
C CYS A 4 -3.46 -0.41 -18.03
N THR A 5 -2.18 -0.77 -18.12
CA THR A 5 -1.62 -1.55 -19.23
C THR A 5 -2.05 -3.02 -19.08
N PRO A 6 -2.57 -3.65 -20.14
CA PRO A 6 -2.94 -5.06 -20.09
C PRO A 6 -1.75 -5.95 -19.65
N GLY A 7 -2.00 -6.96 -18.81
CA GLY A 7 -0.98 -7.84 -18.24
C GLY A 7 -0.24 -7.33 -16.99
N HIS A 8 -0.41 -6.07 -16.58
CA HIS A 8 0.15 -5.57 -15.32
C HIS A 8 -0.64 -6.04 -14.10
N VAL A 9 0.09 -6.23 -13.00
CA VAL A 9 -0.49 -6.43 -11.67
C VAL A 9 -0.85 -5.07 -11.10
N VAL A 10 -2.10 -4.91 -10.66
CA VAL A 10 -2.58 -3.69 -10.02
C VAL A 10 -3.25 -4.04 -8.70
N GLN A 11 -3.11 -3.16 -7.72
CA GLN A 11 -3.80 -3.31 -6.45
C GLN A 11 -5.22 -2.72 -6.56
N VAL A 12 -6.23 -3.50 -6.20
CA VAL A 12 -7.64 -3.09 -6.21
C VAL A 12 -8.25 -3.28 -4.83
N ALA A 13 -9.16 -2.37 -4.46
CA ALA A 13 -9.92 -2.48 -3.22
C ALA A 13 -11.25 -3.21 -3.47
N GLY A 14 -11.58 -4.19 -2.61
CA GLY A 14 -12.85 -4.92 -2.67
C GLY A 14 -13.18 -5.56 -1.33
N GLY A 15 -14.45 -5.50 -0.89
CA GLY A 15 -14.87 -6.14 0.36
C GLY A 15 -14.12 -5.71 1.62
N GLY A 16 -13.45 -4.54 1.62
CA GLY A 16 -12.60 -4.06 2.72
C GLY A 16 -11.15 -4.52 2.69
N TYR A 17 -10.76 -5.30 1.69
CA TYR A 17 -9.40 -5.82 1.47
C TYR A 17 -8.76 -5.18 0.24
N LEU A 18 -7.44 -5.31 0.15
CA LEU A 18 -6.65 -4.95 -1.02
C LEU A 18 -6.19 -6.24 -1.70
N PHE A 19 -6.38 -6.33 -3.01
CA PHE A 19 -6.00 -7.49 -3.82
C PHE A 19 -5.08 -7.05 -4.93
N ASN A 20 -3.99 -7.77 -5.11
CA ASN A 20 -3.22 -7.69 -6.34
C ASN A 20 -3.93 -8.52 -7.40
N VAL A 21 -4.31 -7.89 -8.51
CA VAL A 21 -5.01 -8.56 -9.62
C VAL A 21 -4.29 -8.29 -10.92
N ARG A 22 -4.30 -9.27 -11.82
CA ARG A 22 -3.85 -9.12 -13.20
C ARG A 22 -5.06 -9.07 -14.11
N PHE A 23 -5.12 -8.00 -14.90
CA PHE A 23 -6.11 -7.91 -15.97
C PHE A 23 -5.65 -8.69 -17.21
N PRO A 24 -6.57 -9.37 -17.92
CA PRO A 24 -6.26 -10.05 -19.17
C PRO A 24 -5.58 -9.10 -20.19
N PRO A 25 -4.68 -9.61 -21.05
CA PRO A 25 -3.95 -8.79 -22.03
C PRO A 25 -4.86 -8.15 -23.10
N ASP A 26 -6.07 -8.67 -23.27
CA ASP A 26 -7.12 -8.22 -24.19
C ASP A 26 -8.17 -7.32 -23.51
N SER A 27 -7.94 -6.92 -22.25
CA SER A 27 -8.88 -6.06 -21.52
C SER A 27 -8.88 -4.61 -22.03
N THR A 28 -10.09 -4.07 -22.28
CA THR A 28 -10.28 -2.68 -22.67
C THR A 28 -10.39 -1.78 -21.43
N PRO A 29 -9.61 -0.68 -21.34
CA PRO A 29 -9.76 0.28 -20.25
C PRO A 29 -11.20 0.84 -20.18
N GLY A 30 -11.79 0.80 -18.98
CA GLY A 30 -13.15 1.31 -18.73
C GLY A 30 -14.25 0.25 -18.83
N GLU A 31 -13.95 -0.95 -19.31
CA GLU A 31 -14.89 -2.07 -19.35
C GLU A 31 -14.75 -2.97 -18.12
N VAL A 32 -15.82 -3.73 -17.85
CA VAL A 32 -15.82 -4.76 -16.81
C VAL A 32 -15.09 -5.98 -17.36
N ALA A 33 -14.01 -6.39 -16.68
CA ALA A 33 -13.25 -7.59 -17.02
C ALA A 33 -13.09 -8.48 -15.78
N CYS A 34 -13.07 -9.79 -15.99
CA CYS A 34 -12.72 -10.75 -14.95
C CYS A 34 -11.19 -10.73 -14.77
N ALA A 35 -10.71 -10.13 -13.68
CA ALA A 35 -9.29 -10.11 -13.36
C ALA A 35 -8.90 -11.38 -12.57
N GLU A 36 -7.69 -11.88 -12.81
CA GLU A 36 -7.13 -12.97 -12.02
C GLU A 36 -6.52 -12.40 -10.74
N ILE A 37 -6.83 -13.00 -9.59
CA ILE A 37 -6.12 -12.66 -8.35
C ILE A 37 -4.68 -13.11 -8.53
N CYS A 38 -3.75 -12.16 -8.52
CA CYS A 38 -2.35 -12.48 -8.35
C CYS A 38 -2.17 -12.88 -6.89
N GLY A 39 -1.70 -14.12 -6.71
CA GLY A 39 -1.38 -14.65 -5.40
C GLY A 39 -0.31 -13.82 -4.68
N TYR A 40 0.00 -14.30 -3.49
CA TYR A 40 1.01 -13.71 -2.61
C TYR A 40 2.38 -13.64 -3.30
N HIS A 41 2.87 -12.43 -3.57
CA HIS A 41 4.29 -12.23 -3.85
C HIS A 41 5.01 -11.99 -2.52
N VAL A 42 5.79 -12.98 -2.08
CA VAL A 42 6.45 -13.00 -0.77
C VAL A 42 7.30 -11.75 -0.54
N ALA A 43 8.19 -11.44 -1.49
CA ALA A 43 9.17 -10.36 -1.30
C ALA A 43 8.53 -8.96 -1.12
N PRO A 44 7.53 -8.52 -1.91
CA PRO A 44 6.84 -7.26 -1.65
C PRO A 44 6.16 -7.17 -0.29
N LEU A 45 5.54 -8.26 0.21
CA LEU A 45 4.93 -8.20 1.54
C LEU A 45 5.98 -8.13 2.64
N ASP A 46 7.07 -8.90 2.55
CA ASP A 46 8.15 -8.83 3.54
C ASP A 46 8.72 -7.41 3.62
N VAL A 47 8.86 -6.71 2.48
CA VAL A 47 9.29 -5.31 2.43
C VAL A 47 8.27 -4.38 3.08
N PHE A 48 6.98 -4.58 2.82
CA PHE A 48 5.89 -3.84 3.46
C PHE A 48 5.91 -4.03 4.99
N GLU A 49 6.05 -5.26 5.47
CA GLU A 49 6.15 -5.57 6.90
C GLU A 49 7.39 -4.94 7.53
N CYS A 50 8.54 -4.97 6.83
CA CYS A 50 9.73 -4.23 7.25
C CYS A 50 9.48 -2.73 7.35
N GLY A 51 8.68 -2.14 6.45
CA GLY A 51 8.28 -0.74 6.50
C GLY A 51 7.41 -0.44 7.73
N VAL A 52 6.49 -1.33 8.10
CA VAL A 52 5.69 -1.19 9.33
C VAL A 52 6.59 -1.27 10.57
N ALA A 53 7.54 -2.22 10.59
CA ALA A 53 8.52 -2.34 11.67
C ALA A 53 9.39 -1.08 11.78
N PHE A 54 9.86 -0.53 10.65
CA PHE A 54 10.57 0.74 10.60
C PHE A 54 9.73 1.84 11.26
N PHE A 55 8.46 2.00 10.84
CA PHE A 55 7.58 3.03 11.41
C PHE A 55 7.48 2.88 12.93
N ILE A 56 7.28 1.66 13.44
CA ILE A 56 7.18 1.39 14.89
C ILE A 56 8.47 1.80 15.61
N LEU A 57 9.62 1.45 15.06
CA LEU A 57 10.92 1.81 15.63
C LEU A 57 11.16 3.33 15.62
N HIS A 58 10.66 4.04 14.61
CA HIS A 58 10.82 5.50 14.53
C HIS A 58 9.80 6.26 15.40
N ALA A 59 8.52 5.94 15.26
CA ALA A 59 7.41 6.63 15.92
C ALA A 59 7.08 6.08 17.32
N GLN A 60 7.73 5.00 17.73
CA GLN A 60 7.51 4.30 19.02
C GLN A 60 6.05 3.89 19.26
N SER A 61 5.31 3.68 18.17
CA SER A 61 3.89 3.34 18.19
C SER A 61 3.48 2.68 16.87
N PRO A 62 2.54 1.72 16.87
CA PRO A 62 2.01 1.16 15.62
C PRO A 62 1.29 2.22 14.79
N PRO A 63 1.41 2.18 13.45
CA PRO A 63 0.70 3.11 12.56
C PRO A 63 -0.79 2.76 12.41
N TRP A 64 -1.15 1.50 12.62
CA TRP A 64 -2.52 0.97 12.59
C TRP A 64 -2.58 -0.37 13.33
N GLY A 65 -3.80 -0.83 13.66
CA GLY A 65 -4.00 -2.15 14.27
C GLY A 65 -4.12 -3.26 13.23
N LYS A 66 -4.71 -2.95 12.07
CA LYS A 66 -4.86 -3.89 10.95
C LYS A 66 -4.60 -3.18 9.63
N ALA A 67 -3.89 -3.83 8.71
CA ALA A 67 -3.66 -3.32 7.34
C ALA A 67 -4.91 -3.55 6.46
N LEU A 68 -6.05 -3.01 6.90
CA LEU A 68 -7.36 -3.17 6.26
C LEU A 68 -8.02 -1.81 6.12
N LEU A 69 -8.76 -1.57 5.04
CA LEU A 69 -9.32 -0.24 4.74
C LEU A 69 -10.40 0.22 5.74
N PHE A 70 -10.88 -0.65 6.63
CA PHE A 70 -11.74 -0.24 7.74
C PHE A 70 -10.97 0.30 8.95
N ASP A 71 -9.67 -0.01 9.07
CA ASP A 71 -8.81 0.57 10.10
C ASP A 71 -8.55 2.04 9.73
N LYS A 72 -8.85 2.96 10.66
CA LYS A 72 -8.77 4.40 10.40
C LYS A 72 -7.34 4.85 10.12
N GLY A 73 -6.35 4.28 10.81
CA GLY A 73 -4.94 4.60 10.63
C GLY A 73 -4.44 4.14 9.27
N PHE A 74 -4.76 2.88 8.92
CA PHE A 74 -4.38 2.33 7.62
C PHE A 74 -5.08 3.05 6.47
N LYS A 75 -6.39 3.32 6.57
CA LYS A 75 -7.14 4.08 5.57
C LYS A 75 -6.56 5.48 5.37
N TYR A 76 -6.17 6.16 6.45
CA TYR A 76 -5.57 7.48 6.37
C TYR A 76 -4.23 7.44 5.65
N ALA A 77 -3.34 6.51 6.01
CA ALA A 77 -2.05 6.30 5.35
C ALA A 77 -2.21 5.92 3.87
N TYR A 78 -3.15 5.02 3.55
CA TYR A 78 -3.47 4.63 2.18
C TYR A 78 -3.92 5.83 1.33
N SER A 79 -4.71 6.74 1.91
CA SER A 79 -5.27 7.87 1.17
C SER A 79 -4.34 9.09 1.07
N HIS A 80 -3.43 9.27 2.04
CA HIS A 80 -2.61 10.48 2.16
C HIS A 80 -1.09 10.22 2.19
N GLY A 81 -0.68 8.96 2.13
CA GLY A 81 0.72 8.52 2.29
C GLY A 81 1.18 8.43 3.74
N ILE A 82 2.28 7.70 3.95
CA ILE A 82 2.83 7.46 5.29
C ILE A 82 3.40 8.74 5.94
N GLU A 83 3.92 9.66 5.15
CA GLU A 83 4.46 10.93 5.66
C GLU A 83 3.39 11.78 6.35
N ALA A 84 2.17 11.78 5.82
CA ALA A 84 1.04 12.47 6.43
C ALA A 84 0.70 11.85 7.80
N LEU A 85 0.83 10.53 7.94
CA LEU A 85 0.63 9.85 9.21
C LEU A 85 1.75 10.18 10.21
N LEU A 86 3.02 10.20 9.78
CA LEU A 86 4.16 10.61 10.61
C LEU A 86 3.99 12.04 11.17
N ARG A 87 3.48 12.97 10.35
CA ARG A 87 3.13 14.33 10.79
C ARG A 87 2.04 14.33 11.86
N ALA A 88 1.01 13.49 11.71
CA ALA A 88 -0.05 13.34 12.72
C ALA A 88 0.50 12.80 14.06
N TYR A 89 1.54 11.96 14.01
CA TYR A 89 2.26 11.43 15.17
C TYR A 89 3.30 12.41 15.73
N ARG A 90 3.51 13.57 15.10
CA ARG A 90 4.58 14.54 15.42
C ARG A 90 5.98 13.89 15.40
N ALA A 91 6.18 12.90 14.52
CA ALA A 91 7.41 12.16 14.38
C ALA A 91 7.95 12.25 12.92
N PRO A 92 8.27 13.46 12.42
CA PRO A 92 8.82 13.59 11.06
C PRO A 92 10.15 12.82 10.93
N LEU A 93 10.42 12.27 9.76
CA LEU A 93 11.72 11.68 9.45
C LEU A 93 12.75 12.79 9.28
N ALA A 94 13.87 12.69 10.00
CA ALA A 94 14.93 13.71 9.94
C ALA A 94 15.95 13.45 8.81
N SER A 95 16.09 12.19 8.38
CA SER A 95 17.01 11.80 7.31
C SER A 95 16.29 11.82 5.95
N PRO A 96 16.87 12.46 4.92
CA PRO A 96 16.36 12.39 3.55
C PRO A 96 16.26 10.93 3.05
N ASP A 97 17.26 10.11 3.34
CA ASP A 97 17.28 8.70 2.93
C ASP A 97 16.13 7.93 3.57
N ALA A 98 15.82 8.21 4.83
CA ALA A 98 14.69 7.60 5.52
C ALA A 98 13.34 8.09 4.96
N ALA A 99 13.26 9.38 4.62
CA ALA A 99 12.08 9.99 4.02
C ALA A 99 11.79 9.46 2.61
N GLU A 100 12.81 8.98 1.89
CA GLU A 100 12.62 8.26 0.63
C GLU A 100 12.29 6.78 0.86
N LEU A 101 13.04 6.12 1.74
CA LEU A 101 12.96 4.67 1.95
C LEU A 101 11.60 4.25 2.53
N LEU A 102 11.15 4.88 3.62
CA LEU A 102 9.95 4.40 4.33
C LEU A 102 8.68 4.47 3.45
N PRO A 103 8.40 5.58 2.73
CA PRO A 103 7.29 5.61 1.78
C PRO A 103 7.43 4.58 0.66
N GLY A 104 8.65 4.32 0.17
CA GLY A 104 8.91 3.32 -0.85
C GLY A 104 8.63 1.88 -0.38
N MET A 105 8.86 1.59 0.90
CA MET A 105 8.57 0.28 1.49
C MET A 105 7.06 0.04 1.71
N LEU A 106 6.26 1.11 1.83
CA LEU A 106 4.84 1.04 2.23
C LEU A 106 3.86 1.35 1.09
N GLN A 107 4.25 1.03 -0.16
CA GLN A 107 3.42 1.19 -1.36
C GLN A 107 2.52 -0.02 -1.62
#